data_AF-X0T2Q6-F1
#
_entry.id   AF-X0T2Q6-F1
#
_cell.length_a   1.000
_cell.length_b   1.000
_cell.length_c   1.000
_cell.angle_alpha   90.00
_cell.angle_beta   90.00
_cell.angle_gamma   90.00
#
_symmetry.space_group_name_H-M   'P 1'
#
loop_
_entity.id
_entity.type
_entity.pdbx_description
1 polymer ?
#
loop_
_entity_poly.entity_id
_entity_poly.type
_entity_poly.pdbx_seq_one_letter_code
_entity_poly.pdbx_strand_id
1 'polypeptide(L)'
;MKRHKKRGKFRSKSEEIVYDSLLELNIPIKYEWEKINYIWMEYKTYTPDFLLPNGIILEVKGRFVLEDRKKHLFIRQQKPELDIRFIFDNPNSKLYKNGKMTYAKWCDKHNFLYCKRKEGIPEEWLNGKRSGKRRRSDI
;
A
#
# COMPACT_ATOMS: atom_id res chain seq x y z
N MET A 1 -9.25 -36.12 26.84
CA MET A 1 -10.50 -35.80 26.12
C MET A 1 -10.20 -34.82 24.99
N LYS A 2 -10.38 -35.22 23.71
CA LYS A 2 -10.15 -34.35 22.55
C LYS A 2 -11.39 -33.47 22.33
N ARG A 3 -11.24 -32.14 22.41
CA ARG A 3 -12.34 -31.19 22.17
C ARG A 3 -12.67 -31.18 20.67
N HIS A 4 -13.77 -31.82 20.27
CA HIS A 4 -14.35 -31.59 18.94
C HIS A 4 -14.99 -30.19 18.89
N LYS A 5 -14.58 -29.38 17.91
CA LYS A 5 -15.13 -28.04 17.65
C LYS A 5 -16.49 -28.22 16.96
N LYS A 6 -17.54 -27.53 17.42
CA LYS A 6 -18.90 -27.58 16.83
C LYS A 6 -18.85 -27.33 15.30
N ARG A 7 -19.54 -28.20 14.54
CA ARG A 7 -19.92 -28.02 13.13
C ARG A 7 -20.43 -26.59 12.92
N GLY A 8 -19.74 -25.79 12.11
CA GLY A 8 -20.05 -24.37 11.88
C GLY A 8 -18.85 -23.40 11.95
N LYS A 9 -17.61 -23.89 11.98
CA LYS A 9 -16.39 -23.06 12.01
C LYS A 9 -15.34 -23.42 10.94
N PHE A 10 -15.76 -24.04 9.84
CA PHE A 10 -14.91 -24.20 8.66
C PHE A 10 -15.02 -22.96 7.79
N ARG A 11 -13.94 -22.57 7.11
CA ARG A 11 -13.93 -21.36 6.27
C ARG A 11 -14.53 -21.63 4.89
N SER A 12 -14.72 -22.90 4.54
CA SER A 12 -15.35 -23.33 3.30
C SER A 12 -16.00 -24.70 3.47
N LYS A 13 -16.92 -25.04 2.55
CA LYS A 13 -17.53 -26.37 2.49
C LYS A 13 -16.50 -27.45 2.16
N SER A 14 -15.49 -27.13 1.34
CA SER A 14 -14.42 -28.06 0.99
C SER A 14 -13.59 -28.48 2.21
N GLU A 15 -13.29 -27.53 3.11
CA GLU A 15 -12.59 -27.83 4.36
C GLU A 15 -13.40 -28.76 5.28
N GLU A 16 -14.72 -28.57 5.35
CA GLU A 16 -15.62 -29.46 6.10
C GLU A 16 -15.58 -30.89 5.54
N ILE A 17 -15.71 -31.05 4.22
CA ILE A 17 -15.69 -32.36 3.56
C ILE A 17 -14.37 -33.10 3.82
N VAL A 18 -13.24 -32.41 3.68
CA VAL A 18 -11.91 -32.99 3.94
C VAL A 18 -11.76 -33.35 5.41
N TYR A 19 -12.21 -32.48 6.32
CA TYR A 19 -12.15 -32.74 7.74
C TYR A 19 -12.96 -34.00 8.12
N ASP A 20 -14.18 -34.13 7.62
CA ASP A 20 -15.03 -35.29 7.87
C ASP A 20 -14.39 -36.58 7.32
N SER A 21 -13.82 -36.54 6.11
CA SER A 21 -13.10 -37.69 5.52
C SER A 21 -11.90 -38.12 6.39
N LEU A 22 -11.16 -37.18 6.96
CA LEU A 22 -10.02 -37.47 7.85
C LEU A 22 -10.48 -38.07 9.19
N LEU A 23 -11.66 -37.67 9.69
CA LEU A 23 -12.28 -38.29 10.87
C LEU A 23 -12.75 -39.72 10.59
N GLU A 24 -13.37 -39.97 9.44
CA GLU A 24 -13.79 -41.32 9.02
C GLU A 24 -12.60 -42.29 8.95
N LEU A 25 -11.44 -41.79 8.54
CA LEU A 25 -10.18 -42.55 8.53
C LEU A 25 -9.51 -42.67 9.91
N ASN A 26 -10.14 -42.17 10.98
CA ASN A 26 -9.59 -42.13 12.35
C ASN A 26 -8.23 -41.41 12.46
N ILE A 27 -7.93 -40.47 11.56
CA ILE A 27 -6.68 -39.73 11.58
C ILE A 27 -6.79 -38.59 12.60
N PRO A 28 -5.89 -38.51 13.60
CA PRO A 28 -5.90 -37.41 14.56
C PRO A 28 -5.41 -36.12 13.91
N ILE A 29 -6.30 -35.14 13.76
CA ILE A 29 -5.99 -33.86 13.11
C ILE A 29 -6.14 -32.66 14.03
N LYS A 30 -5.43 -31.57 13.71
CA LYS A 30 -5.64 -30.25 14.29
C LYS A 30 -5.90 -29.25 13.16
N TYR A 31 -7.05 -28.57 13.18
CA TYR A 31 -7.46 -27.59 12.18
C TYR A 31 -7.10 -26.16 12.63
N GLU A 32 -6.47 -25.37 11.75
CA GLU A 32 -5.98 -23.99 12.02
C GLU A 32 -5.25 -23.87 13.38
N TRP A 33 -4.33 -24.81 13.64
CA TRP A 33 -3.81 -25.05 14.99
C TRP A 33 -2.71 -24.10 15.43
N GLU A 34 -1.97 -23.53 14.48
CA GLU A 34 -0.99 -22.48 14.75
C GLU A 34 -0.82 -21.54 13.55
N LYS A 35 -0.17 -20.41 13.79
CA LYS A 35 0.29 -19.50 12.75
C LYS A 35 1.77 -19.75 12.52
N ILE A 36 2.13 -20.03 11.27
CA ILE A 36 3.53 -20.18 10.88
C ILE A 36 4.01 -18.84 10.31
N ASN A 37 5.04 -18.27 10.94
CA ASN A 37 5.63 -17.02 10.49
C ASN A 37 6.61 -17.30 9.33
N TYR A 38 6.63 -16.42 8.33
CA TYR A 38 7.60 -16.48 7.23
C TYR A 38 7.99 -15.08 6.79
N ILE A 39 9.16 -14.96 6.16
CA ILE A 39 9.66 -13.72 5.55
C ILE A 39 9.51 -13.85 4.03
N TRP A 40 9.00 -12.80 3.39
CA TRP A 40 8.86 -12.72 1.94
C TRP A 40 9.61 -11.48 1.43
N MET A 41 10.63 -11.69 0.62
CA MET A 41 11.46 -10.62 0.06
C MET A 41 11.21 -10.50 -1.45
N GLU A 42 10.99 -9.29 -1.94
CA GLU A 42 10.83 -9.00 -3.36
C GLU A 42 11.73 -7.84 -3.78
N TYR A 43 12.35 -7.95 -4.94
CA TYR A 43 13.03 -6.82 -5.60
C TYR A 43 12.07 -6.20 -6.62
N LYS A 44 11.88 -4.88 -6.55
CA LYS A 44 11.04 -4.12 -7.50
C LYS A 44 11.74 -2.86 -7.94
N THR A 45 11.47 -2.47 -9.17
CA THR A 45 11.91 -1.20 -9.73
C THR A 45 10.75 -0.21 -9.80
N TYR A 46 11.10 1.07 -9.78
CA TYR A 46 10.17 2.18 -9.94
C TYR A 46 10.64 3.06 -11.09
N THR A 47 9.80 3.21 -12.09
CA THR A 47 10.00 4.17 -13.18
C THR A 47 9.03 5.33 -12.96
N PRO A 48 9.54 6.54 -12.70
CA PRO A 48 8.69 7.72 -12.59
C PRO A 48 8.14 8.15 -13.95
N ASP A 49 6.99 8.82 -13.96
CA ASP A 49 6.42 9.36 -15.21
C ASP A 49 7.24 10.54 -15.74
N PHE A 50 7.61 11.49 -14.86
CA PHE A 50 8.42 12.65 -15.24
C PHE A 50 9.45 13.01 -14.16
N LEU A 51 10.63 13.44 -14.61
CA LEU A 51 11.67 14.03 -13.78
C LEU A 51 11.90 15.48 -14.24
N LEU A 52 11.65 16.43 -13.34
CA LEU A 52 11.93 17.84 -13.61
C LEU A 52 13.45 18.13 -13.50
N PRO A 53 13.98 19.15 -14.19
CA PRO A 53 15.40 19.50 -14.14
C PRO A 53 15.94 19.80 -12.72
N ASN A 54 15.05 20.18 -11.79
CA ASN A 54 15.39 20.46 -10.39
C ASN A 54 15.39 19.20 -9.47
N GLY A 55 15.10 18.02 -10.04
CA GLY A 55 15.10 16.74 -9.34
C GLY A 55 13.76 16.34 -8.71
N ILE A 56 12.69 17.13 -8.87
CA ILE A 56 11.33 16.72 -8.48
C ILE A 56 10.81 15.66 -9.45
N ILE A 57 10.29 14.58 -8.89
CA ILE A 57 9.61 13.51 -9.63
C ILE A 57 8.11 13.79 -9.61
N LEU A 58 7.47 13.70 -10.76
CA LEU A 58 6.01 13.80 -10.90
C LEU A 58 5.46 12.44 -11.32
N GLU A 59 4.53 11.90 -10.53
CA GLU A 59 3.76 10.69 -10.84
C GLU A 59 2.30 11.06 -11.12
N VAL A 60 1.82 10.77 -12.33
CA VAL A 60 0.44 11.04 -12.75
C VAL A 60 -0.44 9.85 -12.40
N LYS A 61 -1.58 10.10 -11.74
CA LYS A 61 -2.51 9.04 -11.33
C LYS A 61 -3.97 9.41 -11.55
N GLY A 62 -4.66 8.61 -12.35
CA GLY A 62 -6.13 8.57 -12.38
C GLY A 62 -6.69 7.66 -11.29
N ARG A 63 -6.24 6.40 -11.26
CA ARG A 63 -6.58 5.42 -10.21
C ARG A 63 -5.41 5.27 -9.24
N PHE A 64 -5.70 5.28 -7.94
CA PHE A 64 -4.67 5.16 -6.90
C PHE A 64 -4.96 3.97 -6.00
N VAL A 65 -4.42 2.80 -6.37
CA VAL A 65 -4.76 1.52 -5.73
C VAL A 65 -3.92 1.25 -4.48
N LEU A 66 -4.15 0.11 -3.80
CA LEU A 66 -3.40 -0.26 -2.59
C LEU A 66 -1.93 -0.51 -2.90
N GLU A 67 -1.66 -1.11 -4.04
CA GLU A 67 -0.33 -1.49 -4.52
C GLU A 67 0.50 -0.23 -4.78
N ASP A 68 -0.06 0.79 -5.45
CA ASP A 68 0.60 2.09 -5.65
C ASP A 68 0.98 2.74 -4.31
N ARG A 69 0.06 2.76 -3.36
CA ARG A 69 0.28 3.37 -2.04
C ARG A 69 1.39 2.67 -1.27
N LYS A 70 1.34 1.32 -1.23
CA LYS A 70 2.39 0.50 -0.62
C LYS A 70 3.74 0.75 -1.29
N LYS A 71 3.77 0.73 -2.62
CA LYS A 71 4.97 1.02 -3.44
C LYS A 71 5.61 2.34 -3.02
N HIS A 72 4.86 3.44 -3.01
CA HIS A 72 5.42 4.77 -2.71
C HIS A 72 5.80 4.95 -1.24
N LEU A 73 5.12 4.27 -0.30
CA LEU A 73 5.56 4.24 1.09
C LEU A 73 6.90 3.50 1.25
N PHE A 74 7.07 2.35 0.59
CA PHE A 74 8.33 1.61 0.60
C PHE A 74 9.46 2.40 -0.06
N ILE A 75 9.21 2.99 -1.23
CA ILE A 75 10.20 3.84 -1.91
C ILE A 75 10.63 4.97 -0.99
N ARG A 76 9.69 5.70 -0.38
CA ARG A 76 10.05 6.81 0.50
C ARG A 76 10.80 6.36 1.76
N GLN A 77 10.48 5.19 2.30
CA GLN A 77 11.22 4.62 3.43
C GLN A 77 12.66 4.27 3.04
N GLN A 78 12.88 3.74 1.83
CA GLN A 78 14.20 3.27 1.38
C GLN A 78 15.03 4.33 0.64
N LYS A 79 14.36 5.34 0.08
CA LYS A 79 14.90 6.42 -0.76
C LYS A 79 14.32 7.77 -0.33
N PRO A 80 14.51 8.20 0.93
CA PRO A 80 13.92 9.44 1.46
C PRO A 80 14.43 10.71 0.76
N GLU A 81 15.51 10.62 -0.01
CA GLU A 81 16.07 11.71 -0.80
C GLU A 81 15.25 12.06 -2.05
N LEU A 82 14.38 11.17 -2.52
CA LEU A 82 13.54 11.39 -3.70
C LEU A 82 12.35 12.30 -3.34
N ASP A 83 12.18 13.39 -4.08
CA ASP A 83 11.02 14.28 -3.98
C ASP A 83 9.96 13.87 -4.98
N ILE A 84 9.12 12.90 -4.59
CA ILE A 84 8.03 12.37 -5.43
C ILE A 84 6.74 13.12 -5.08
N ARG A 85 6.12 13.71 -6.10
CA ARG A 85 4.84 14.44 -5.99
C ARG A 85 3.81 13.84 -6.95
N PHE A 86 2.55 13.88 -6.56
CA PHE A 86 1.47 13.29 -7.36
C PHE A 86 0.68 14.32 -8.15
N ILE A 87 0.30 13.97 -9.38
CA ILE A 87 -0.65 14.72 -10.18
C ILE A 87 -1.89 13.85 -10.37
N PHE A 88 -2.97 14.18 -9.66
CA PHE A 88 -4.21 13.39 -9.73
C PHE A 88 -5.20 13.98 -10.72
N ASP A 89 -5.93 13.12 -11.44
CA ASP A 89 -7.12 13.57 -12.20
C ASP A 89 -8.16 14.20 -11.26
N ASN A 90 -8.40 13.54 -10.12
CA ASN A 90 -9.24 14.03 -9.04
C ASN A 90 -8.70 13.58 -7.68
N PRO A 91 -8.04 14.45 -6.90
CA PRO A 91 -7.50 14.10 -5.59
C PRO A 91 -8.59 13.84 -4.54
N ASN A 92 -9.84 14.26 -4.78
CA ASN A 92 -10.98 13.98 -3.90
C ASN A 92 -11.61 12.60 -4.14
N SER A 93 -11.11 11.83 -5.11
CA SER A 93 -11.54 10.44 -5.31
C SER A 93 -11.27 9.61 -4.06
N LYS A 94 -12.22 8.73 -3.72
CA LYS A 94 -12.10 7.79 -2.60
C LYS A 94 -11.17 6.64 -2.97
N LEU A 95 -10.36 6.18 -2.01
CA LEU A 95 -9.50 5.00 -2.19
C LEU A 95 -10.30 3.70 -2.40
N TYR A 96 -11.52 3.65 -1.88
CA TYR A 96 -12.43 2.51 -1.99
C TYR A 96 -13.86 3.04 -2.13
N LYS A 97 -14.74 2.28 -2.81
CA LYS A 97 -16.12 2.68 -3.13
C LYS A 97 -16.89 3.26 -1.93
N ASN A 98 -16.79 2.60 -0.77
CA ASN A 98 -17.50 3.00 0.46
C ASN A 98 -16.58 3.64 1.51
N GLY A 99 -15.34 4.01 1.15
CA GLY A 99 -14.37 4.59 2.06
C GLY A 99 -14.61 6.08 2.35
N LYS A 100 -14.09 6.56 3.48
CA LYS A 100 -14.03 8.00 3.81
C LYS A 100 -12.68 8.64 3.43
N MET A 101 -11.66 7.83 3.19
CA MET A 101 -10.32 8.28 2.81
C MET A 101 -10.24 8.59 1.32
N THR A 102 -9.76 9.79 0.99
CA THR A 102 -9.50 10.24 -0.39
C THR A 102 -8.02 10.15 -0.72
N TYR A 103 -7.66 10.35 -2.00
CA TYR A 103 -6.25 10.38 -2.42
C TYR A 103 -5.51 11.53 -1.73
N ALA A 104 -6.10 12.73 -1.73
CA ALA A 104 -5.63 13.90 -0.98
C ALA A 104 -5.34 13.58 0.49
N LYS A 105 -6.35 13.09 1.23
CA LYS A 105 -6.19 12.77 2.66
C LYS A 105 -5.12 11.73 2.92
N TRP A 106 -4.92 10.79 2.00
CA TRP A 106 -3.84 9.83 2.10
C TRP A 106 -2.48 10.51 1.92
N CYS A 107 -2.34 11.37 0.91
CA CYS A 107 -1.13 12.15 0.67
C CYS A 107 -0.81 13.05 1.87
N ASP A 108 -1.80 13.77 2.43
CA ASP A 108 -1.62 14.61 3.62
C ASP A 108 -1.14 13.79 4.82
N LYS A 109 -1.84 12.69 5.12
CA LYS A 109 -1.48 11.77 6.22
C LYS A 109 -0.05 11.26 6.09
N HIS A 110 0.39 11.05 4.85
CA HIS A 110 1.70 10.54 4.56
C HIS A 110 2.63 11.62 4.01
N ASN A 111 2.41 12.92 4.18
CA ASN A 111 3.29 13.99 3.72
C ASN A 111 3.81 13.82 2.26
N PHE A 112 2.93 13.47 1.32
CA PHE A 112 3.21 13.56 -0.11
C PHE A 112 2.57 14.83 -0.66
N LEU A 113 3.32 15.61 -1.41
CA LEU A 113 2.75 16.75 -2.13
C LEU A 113 1.97 16.23 -3.35
N TYR A 114 0.85 16.90 -3.64
CA TYR A 114 0.03 16.55 -4.79
C TYR A 114 -0.66 17.79 -5.36
N CYS A 115 -1.08 17.73 -6.62
CA CYS A 115 -1.99 18.71 -7.22
C CYS A 115 -3.07 17.99 -8.03
N LYS A 116 -4.09 18.74 -8.46
CA LYS A 116 -5.10 18.27 -9.40
C LYS A 116 -4.68 18.66 -10.81
N ARG A 117 -4.62 17.69 -11.73
CA ARG A 117 -4.17 17.90 -13.12
C ARG A 117 -4.88 19.07 -13.81
N LYS A 118 -6.18 19.21 -13.62
CA LYS A 118 -6.99 20.29 -14.22
C LYS A 118 -6.63 21.69 -13.72
N GLU A 119 -6.02 21.81 -12.54
CA GLU A 119 -5.57 23.07 -11.94
C GLU A 119 -4.14 23.42 -12.36
N GLY A 120 -3.45 22.53 -13.08
CA GLY A 120 -2.07 22.72 -13.50
C GLY A 120 -1.04 22.24 -12.48
N ILE A 121 0.23 22.22 -12.90
CA ILE A 121 1.36 21.97 -12.00
C ILE A 121 1.70 23.29 -11.31
N PRO A 122 1.78 23.34 -9.98
CA PRO A 122 2.13 24.57 -9.27
C PRO A 122 3.49 25.13 -9.71
N GLU A 123 3.56 26.44 -9.95
CA GLU A 123 4.79 27.08 -10.44
C GLU A 123 5.97 26.87 -9.50
N GLU A 124 5.75 26.77 -8.19
CA GLU A 124 6.82 26.54 -7.22
C GLU A 124 7.46 25.14 -7.35
N TRP A 125 6.79 24.20 -8.03
CA TRP A 125 7.37 22.89 -8.37
C TRP A 125 8.29 23.01 -9.59
N LEU A 126 8.01 23.92 -10.51
CA LEU A 126 8.77 24.14 -11.73
C LEU A 126 10.00 25.04 -11.47
N ASN A 127 9.83 26.09 -10.67
CA ASN A 127 10.81 27.17 -10.48
C ASN A 127 11.93 26.87 -9.46
N GLY A 128 12.10 25.61 -9.05
CA GLY A 128 13.36 25.12 -8.47
C GLY A 128 13.67 25.48 -7.01
N LYS A 129 12.74 26.11 -6.27
CA LYS A 129 12.90 26.20 -4.81
C LYS A 129 12.47 24.86 -4.20
N ARG A 130 13.44 23.98 -3.92
CA ARG A 130 13.22 22.86 -3.00
C ARG A 130 12.53 23.41 -1.75
N SER A 131 11.33 22.92 -1.44
CA SER A 131 10.63 23.29 -0.21
C SER A 131 11.51 22.85 0.97
N GLY A 132 12.13 23.82 1.63
CA GLY A 132 13.12 23.58 2.66
C GLY A 132 12.51 22.91 3.89
N LYS A 133 13.06 21.75 4.25
CA LYS A 133 13.53 21.41 5.61
C LYS A 133 14.45 20.20 5.54
N ARG A 134 15.74 20.45 5.29
CA ARG A 134 16.82 19.55 5.70
C ARG A 134 17.47 20.14 6.95
N ARG A 135 17.11 19.63 8.12
CA ARG A 135 18.07 19.60 9.23
C ARG A 135 18.98 18.42 8.93
N ARG A 136 20.18 18.70 8.41
CA ARG A 136 21.30 17.78 8.59
C ARG A 136 21.59 17.78 10.08
N SER A 137 21.41 16.63 10.73
CA SER A 137 22.15 16.32 11.94
C SER A 137 23.28 15.41 11.49
N ASP A 138 24.49 15.98 11.47
CA ASP A 138 25.72 15.21 11.39
C ASP A 138 25.77 14.22 12.55
N ILE A 139 26.04 12.95 12.23
CA ILE A 139 26.76 11.92 13.00
C ILE A 139 27.32 10.94 11.97
#